data_AF-A0A1D2AG89-F1
#
_entry.id   AF-A0A1D2AG89-F1
#
_cell.length_a   1.000
_cell.length_b   1.000
_cell.length_c   1.000
_cell.angle_alpha   90.00
_cell.angle_beta   90.00
_cell.angle_gamma   90.00
#
_symmetry.space_group_name_H-M   'P 1'
#
loop_
_entity.id
_entity.type
_entity.pdbx_description
1 polymer ?
#
loop_
_entity_poly.entity_id
_entity_poly.type
_entity_poly.pdbx_seq_one_letter_code
_entity_poly.pdbx_strand_id
1 'polypeptide(L)'
;LAEVPFPRLRTAHFHQVIPPAVLRVVGARPMSAMHAVASRPSALSPLVPRTQRHAGARRSSVATQASQKPPIMVNSCSGKMGHAAAEAAVRAGLTLVPFSYGGPTESGRAVDVGGVQVTLVHPDEKLDVLHRVREEYPGTVMVDYTLPSVVNGNATFYSENSVPFVMGTTGGDRDKIMREATESGVYAVIAPNMGKQIVALQTMLELMAAQFPGCLSGYTLRVVESHQATKADASGTAIANIHSFQRMGLEFDLSNIELVREAAEQIGRMQVPEDALNGHAFHTYTVTSPDGSVTLEFKHNVVGRRVYAEGTVDAALFLASKIGEGAEKRLYNMVDVLSGGNMRS
;
A
#
# COMPACT_ATOMS: atom_id res chain seq x y z
N LEU A 1 -27.65 43.89 -15.27
CA LEU A 1 -28.28 44.10 -16.60
C LEU A 1 -27.14 44.27 -17.60
N ALA A 2 -26.79 43.35 -18.48
CA ALA A 2 -27.47 42.15 -18.99
C ALA A 2 -26.42 41.08 -19.36
N GLU A 3 -26.81 39.82 -19.23
CA GLU A 3 -26.05 38.63 -19.62
C GLU A 3 -25.94 38.52 -21.16
N VAL A 4 -24.77 38.09 -21.65
CA VAL A 4 -24.54 37.77 -23.06
C VAL A 4 -24.44 36.24 -23.19
N PRO A 5 -25.26 35.58 -24.04
CA PRO A 5 -25.34 34.11 -24.07
C PRO A 5 -24.25 33.48 -24.95
N PHE A 6 -23.67 32.38 -24.45
CA PHE A 6 -22.79 31.47 -25.20
C PHE A 6 -23.58 30.65 -26.24
N PRO A 7 -23.12 30.52 -27.50
CA PRO A 7 -23.72 29.62 -28.47
C PRO A 7 -23.26 28.16 -28.24
N ARG A 8 -24.24 27.24 -28.25
CA ARG A 8 -24.04 25.78 -28.23
C ARG A 8 -23.30 25.33 -29.50
N LEU A 9 -22.07 24.84 -29.35
CA LEU A 9 -21.36 24.15 -30.42
C LEU A 9 -21.94 22.74 -30.62
N ARG A 10 -22.42 22.49 -31.83
CA ARG A 10 -22.86 21.18 -32.32
C ARG A 10 -21.65 20.23 -32.38
N THR A 11 -21.82 19.03 -31.85
CA THR A 11 -20.90 17.90 -32.02
C THR A 11 -20.80 17.53 -33.50
N ALA A 12 -19.69 17.89 -34.13
CA ALA A 12 -19.30 17.39 -35.44
C ALA A 12 -18.34 16.21 -35.27
N HIS A 13 -18.56 15.19 -36.09
CA HIS A 13 -17.94 13.88 -36.10
C HIS A 13 -16.41 13.92 -36.14
N PHE A 14 -15.77 13.24 -35.20
CA PHE A 14 -14.44 12.65 -35.38
C PHE A 14 -14.55 11.14 -35.17
N HIS A 15 -14.65 10.41 -36.28
CA HIS A 15 -14.34 8.99 -36.34
C HIS A 15 -12.85 8.85 -36.62
N GLN A 16 -12.05 8.50 -35.61
CA GLN A 16 -10.79 7.80 -35.83
C GLN A 16 -10.63 6.71 -34.76
N VAL A 17 -10.96 5.50 -35.21
CA VAL A 17 -10.47 4.15 -34.86
C VAL A 17 -9.63 4.04 -33.56
N ILE A 18 -10.27 3.56 -32.49
CA ILE A 18 -9.61 2.89 -31.36
C ILE A 18 -9.93 1.39 -31.50
N PRO A 19 -8.95 0.48 -31.54
CA PRO A 19 -9.22 -0.96 -31.58
C PRO A 19 -9.80 -1.45 -30.24
N PRO A 20 -10.81 -2.35 -30.22
CA PRO A 20 -11.44 -2.80 -29.00
C PRO A 20 -10.64 -3.94 -28.37
N ALA A 21 -9.89 -3.62 -27.33
CA ALA A 21 -9.56 -4.56 -26.28
C ALA A 21 -9.64 -3.80 -24.95
N VAL A 22 -10.13 -4.46 -23.91
CA VAL A 22 -10.40 -3.93 -22.55
C VAL A 22 -11.84 -3.40 -22.35
N LEU A 23 -12.77 -4.35 -22.21
CA LEU A 23 -13.88 -4.19 -21.24
C LEU A 23 -14.26 -5.57 -20.69
N ARG A 24 -13.60 -5.98 -19.60
CA ARG A 24 -14.08 -7.11 -18.78
C ARG A 24 -13.73 -6.92 -17.31
N VAL A 25 -14.18 -5.79 -16.75
CA VAL A 25 -14.42 -5.65 -15.31
C VAL A 25 -15.64 -4.74 -15.18
N VAL A 26 -16.84 -5.31 -15.16
CA VAL A 26 -18.00 -4.98 -14.31
C VAL A 26 -19.03 -6.07 -14.59
N GLY A 27 -19.32 -6.90 -13.60
CA GLY A 27 -20.42 -7.86 -13.67
C GLY A 27 -21.76 -7.12 -13.68
N ALA A 28 -22.41 -7.09 -14.83
CA ALA A 28 -23.82 -6.72 -14.97
C ALA A 28 -24.54 -7.87 -15.68
N ARG A 29 -25.40 -8.58 -14.94
CA ARG A 29 -26.32 -9.59 -15.50
C ARG A 29 -27.40 -8.87 -16.33
N PRO A 30 -27.70 -9.28 -17.57
CA PRO A 30 -28.88 -8.77 -18.26
C PRO A 30 -30.15 -9.49 -17.74
N MET A 31 -31.17 -8.69 -17.41
CA MET A 31 -32.53 -9.18 -17.12
C MET A 31 -33.15 -9.79 -18.38
N SER A 32 -33.85 -10.91 -18.21
CA SER A 32 -34.63 -11.57 -19.25
C SER A 32 -35.89 -10.78 -19.62
N ALA A 33 -36.23 -10.85 -20.91
CA ALA A 33 -37.39 -10.28 -21.54
C ALA A 33 -38.72 -10.83 -20.98
N MET A 34 -39.71 -9.95 -20.82
CA MET A 34 -41.12 -10.31 -20.65
C MET A 34 -41.93 -9.74 -21.81
N HIS A 35 -42.59 -10.62 -22.56
CA HIS A 35 -43.79 -10.31 -23.33
C HIS A 35 -44.90 -11.28 -22.92
N ALA A 36 -46.07 -10.69 -22.67
CA ALA A 36 -47.29 -11.29 -22.14
C ALA A 36 -48.25 -11.72 -23.26
N VAL A 37 -49.10 -12.74 -23.03
CA VAL A 37 -50.49 -12.83 -23.55
C VAL A 37 -51.37 -13.79 -22.69
N ALA A 38 -52.47 -13.22 -22.15
CA ALA A 38 -53.88 -13.68 -21.93
C ALA A 38 -54.23 -15.06 -21.29
N SER A 39 -54.91 -15.11 -20.12
CA SER A 39 -56.39 -15.22 -19.83
C SER A 39 -56.96 -16.66 -19.96
N ARG A 40 -57.83 -17.28 -19.11
CA ARG A 40 -58.82 -16.89 -18.07
C ARG A 40 -59.31 -18.20 -17.33
N PRO A 41 -60.38 -18.29 -16.47
CA PRO A 41 -60.29 -18.79 -15.07
C PRO A 41 -61.18 -20.01 -14.66
N SER A 42 -61.03 -20.49 -13.41
CA SER A 42 -62.01 -21.14 -12.49
C SER A 42 -61.25 -22.01 -11.45
N ALA A 43 -61.66 -22.36 -10.23
CA ALA A 43 -62.65 -21.96 -9.24
C ALA A 43 -62.18 -22.53 -7.85
N LEU A 44 -62.78 -22.05 -6.75
CA LEU A 44 -62.63 -22.45 -5.33
C LEU A 44 -62.84 -23.97 -5.12
N SER A 45 -62.30 -24.73 -4.14
CA SER A 45 -62.27 -24.58 -2.67
C SER A 45 -61.50 -25.80 -2.02
N PRO A 46 -61.37 -25.94 -0.67
CA PRO A 46 -60.15 -26.41 0.01
C PRO A 46 -60.15 -27.86 0.54
N LEU A 47 -58.98 -28.36 0.99
CA LEU A 47 -58.84 -29.41 2.02
C LEU A 47 -57.41 -29.42 2.63
N VAL A 48 -57.36 -29.71 3.93
CA VAL A 48 -56.25 -29.54 4.90
C VAL A 48 -55.30 -30.77 4.93
N PRO A 49 -54.26 -30.84 5.80
CA PRO A 49 -52.84 -30.79 5.42
C PRO A 49 -52.14 -32.16 5.44
N ARG A 50 -51.10 -32.33 4.61
CA ARG A 50 -50.10 -33.40 4.78
C ARG A 50 -48.79 -32.81 5.27
N THR A 51 -48.38 -33.27 6.44
CA THR A 51 -47.11 -33.00 7.10
C THR A 51 -45.94 -33.44 6.21
N GLN A 52 -45.12 -32.50 5.76
CA GLN A 52 -43.75 -32.76 5.34
C GLN A 52 -42.81 -31.90 6.16
N ARG A 53 -41.94 -32.59 6.90
CA ARG A 53 -40.78 -32.02 7.60
C ARG A 53 -39.82 -31.48 6.54
N HIS A 54 -39.74 -30.16 6.42
CA HIS A 54 -38.59 -29.51 5.79
C HIS A 54 -37.67 -28.97 6.87
N ALA A 55 -36.44 -29.48 6.84
CA ALA A 55 -35.32 -29.00 7.62
C ALA A 55 -35.21 -27.48 7.48
N GLY A 56 -35.23 -26.78 8.62
CA GLY A 56 -35.00 -25.35 8.68
C GLY A 56 -33.58 -25.06 8.18
N ALA A 57 -33.49 -24.58 6.94
CA ALA A 57 -32.31 -23.87 6.48
C ALA A 57 -32.17 -22.62 7.37
N ARG A 58 -31.28 -22.70 8.36
CA ARG A 58 -30.75 -21.53 9.06
C ARG A 58 -30.14 -20.65 7.97
N ARG A 59 -30.85 -19.61 7.56
CA ARG A 59 -30.24 -18.44 6.94
C ARG A 59 -29.25 -17.92 7.97
N SER A 60 -27.98 -18.23 7.79
CA SER A 60 -26.91 -17.49 8.44
C SER A 60 -27.06 -16.06 7.95
N SER A 61 -27.59 -15.21 8.83
CA SER A 61 -27.39 -13.78 8.69
C SER A 61 -25.88 -13.60 8.72
N VAL A 62 -25.27 -13.40 7.56
CA VAL A 62 -23.97 -12.72 7.48
C VAL A 62 -24.27 -11.32 7.97
N ALA A 63 -24.24 -11.17 9.30
CA ALA A 63 -24.05 -9.87 9.90
C ALA A 63 -22.74 -9.39 9.28
N THR A 64 -22.81 -8.32 8.50
CA THR A 64 -21.64 -7.51 8.16
C THR A 64 -21.04 -7.09 9.50
N GLN A 65 -20.09 -7.88 10.02
CA GLN A 65 -19.21 -7.43 11.08
C GLN A 65 -18.56 -6.18 10.51
N ALA A 66 -18.86 -5.03 11.12
CA ALA A 66 -18.00 -3.88 10.96
C ALA A 66 -16.58 -4.39 11.24
N SER A 67 -15.68 -4.32 10.25
CA SER A 67 -14.34 -4.88 10.41
C SER A 67 -13.70 -4.18 11.59
N GLN A 68 -13.60 -4.85 12.73
CA GLN A 68 -12.89 -4.29 13.87
C GLN A 68 -11.46 -4.03 13.41
N LYS A 69 -10.94 -2.84 13.72
CA LYS A 69 -9.56 -2.49 13.44
C LYS A 69 -8.66 -3.54 14.10
N PRO A 70 -7.69 -4.13 13.38
CA PRO A 70 -6.86 -5.18 13.94
C PRO A 70 -6.02 -4.61 15.09
N PRO A 71 -5.75 -5.39 16.15
CA PRO A 71 -4.62 -5.11 17.00
C PRO A 71 -3.33 -5.16 16.16
N ILE A 72 -2.35 -4.34 16.51
CA ILE A 72 -1.05 -4.37 15.83
C ILE A 72 0.09 -4.49 16.82
N MET A 73 1.10 -5.27 16.44
CA MET A 73 2.36 -5.39 17.17
C MET A 73 3.48 -4.90 16.27
N VAL A 74 4.20 -3.86 16.68
CA VAL A 74 5.24 -3.23 15.85
C VAL A 74 6.62 -3.61 16.35
N ASN A 75 7.40 -4.27 15.48
CA ASN A 75 8.72 -4.82 15.77
C ASN A 75 9.77 -4.11 14.89
N SER A 76 10.72 -3.31 15.39
CA SER A 76 10.87 -2.87 16.77
C SER A 76 10.31 -1.46 16.96
N CYS A 77 9.48 -1.28 17.99
CA CYS A 77 9.04 0.03 18.49
C CYS A 77 10.18 0.93 19.01
N SER A 78 11.38 0.38 19.29
CA SER A 78 12.53 1.19 19.73
C SER A 78 13.23 1.95 18.59
N GLY A 79 13.03 1.52 17.35
CA GLY A 79 13.59 2.16 16.16
C GLY A 79 12.77 3.37 15.71
N LYS A 80 13.42 4.37 15.09
CA LYS A 80 12.76 5.62 14.63
C LYS A 80 11.53 5.37 13.73
N MET A 81 11.59 4.35 12.86
CA MET A 81 10.49 4.04 11.94
C MET A 81 9.40 3.21 12.60
N GLY A 82 9.77 2.16 13.35
CA GLY A 82 8.80 1.37 14.12
C GLY A 82 8.05 2.21 15.14
N HIS A 83 8.74 3.09 15.87
CA HIS A 83 8.10 4.04 16.78
C HIS A 83 7.06 4.92 16.07
N ALA A 84 7.42 5.58 14.97
CA ALA A 84 6.49 6.43 14.22
C ALA A 84 5.31 5.65 13.63
N ALA A 85 5.50 4.38 13.23
CA ALA A 85 4.41 3.50 12.80
C ALA A 85 3.46 3.13 13.95
N ALA A 86 4.02 2.83 15.12
CA ALA A 86 3.24 2.55 16.33
C ALA A 86 2.45 3.78 16.79
N GLU A 87 3.04 4.97 16.78
CA GLU A 87 2.32 6.22 17.05
C GLU A 87 1.20 6.47 16.02
N ALA A 88 1.45 6.20 14.73
CA ALA A 88 0.43 6.35 13.69
C ALA A 88 -0.76 5.44 13.92
N ALA A 89 -0.52 4.22 14.39
CA ALA A 89 -1.58 3.27 14.72
C ALA A 89 -2.41 3.74 15.92
N VAL A 90 -1.77 4.22 16.98
CA VAL A 90 -2.46 4.82 18.15
C VAL A 90 -3.31 6.01 17.70
N ARG A 91 -2.74 6.94 16.89
CA ARG A 91 -3.48 8.08 16.32
C ARG A 91 -4.67 7.65 15.46
N ALA A 92 -4.54 6.55 14.73
CA ALA A 92 -5.60 5.99 13.90
C ALA A 92 -6.64 5.16 14.71
N GLY A 93 -6.46 5.04 16.03
CA GLY A 93 -7.36 4.29 16.91
C GLY A 93 -7.30 2.77 16.74
N LEU A 94 -6.14 2.25 16.33
CA LEU A 94 -5.85 0.81 16.38
C LEU A 94 -5.37 0.46 17.79
N THR A 95 -5.64 -0.77 18.24
CA THR A 95 -5.07 -1.30 19.48
C THR A 95 -3.60 -1.62 19.27
N LEU A 96 -2.69 -0.86 19.90
CA LEU A 96 -1.27 -1.20 19.94
C LEU A 96 -1.03 -2.27 21.01
N VAL A 97 -0.52 -3.43 20.60
CA VAL A 97 -0.12 -4.52 21.50
C VAL A 97 1.07 -4.05 22.35
N PRO A 98 1.05 -4.24 23.69
CA PRO A 98 2.07 -3.69 24.60
C PRO A 98 3.38 -4.50 24.63
N PHE A 99 3.72 -5.15 23.52
CA PHE A 99 4.94 -5.92 23.31
C PHE A 99 5.57 -5.53 21.98
N SER A 100 6.90 -5.57 21.91
CA SER A 100 7.66 -5.41 20.68
C SER A 100 8.90 -6.30 20.77
N TYR A 101 9.21 -7.06 19.73
CA TYR A 101 10.47 -7.78 19.68
C TYR A 101 11.63 -6.80 19.55
N GLY A 102 12.58 -6.88 20.48
CA GLY A 102 13.77 -6.04 20.54
C GLY A 102 15.06 -6.83 20.33
N GLY A 103 16.19 -6.12 20.31
CA GLY A 103 17.50 -6.77 20.39
C GLY A 103 17.79 -7.29 21.81
N PRO A 104 18.74 -8.23 21.97
CA PRO A 104 19.11 -8.77 23.29
C PRO A 104 19.45 -7.71 24.33
N THR A 105 20.11 -6.62 23.92
CA THR A 105 20.54 -5.51 24.79
C THR A 105 19.43 -4.55 25.16
N GLU A 106 18.26 -4.67 24.54
CA GLU A 106 17.11 -3.80 24.79
C GLU A 106 16.02 -4.48 25.64
N SER A 107 16.15 -5.79 25.89
CA SER A 107 15.13 -6.59 26.56
C SER A 107 14.76 -6.05 27.95
N GLY A 108 13.47 -6.12 28.28
CA GLY A 108 12.89 -5.67 29.54
C GLY A 108 12.69 -4.16 29.65
N ARG A 109 13.22 -3.36 28.71
CA ARG A 109 12.93 -1.92 28.65
C ARG A 109 11.53 -1.67 28.13
N ALA A 110 10.90 -0.61 28.62
CA ALA A 110 9.64 -0.10 28.08
C ALA A 110 9.88 1.16 27.23
N VAL A 111 9.08 1.31 26.18
CA VAL A 111 9.02 2.51 25.34
C VAL A 111 7.59 3.06 25.43
N ASP A 112 7.43 4.34 25.77
CA ASP A 112 6.12 4.99 25.68
C ASP A 112 5.79 5.31 24.22
N VAL A 113 4.65 4.83 23.74
CA VAL A 113 4.13 5.15 22.41
C VAL A 113 2.73 5.72 22.58
N GLY A 114 2.61 7.05 22.60
CA GLY A 114 1.32 7.73 22.73
C GLY A 114 0.56 7.32 23.99
N GLY A 115 1.27 7.10 25.12
CA GLY A 115 0.70 6.65 26.39
C GLY A 115 0.58 5.14 26.56
N VAL A 116 0.94 4.33 25.55
CA VAL A 116 1.02 2.87 25.67
C VAL A 116 2.45 2.48 26.02
N GLN A 117 2.63 1.80 27.16
CA GLN A 117 3.93 1.26 27.58
C GLN A 117 4.20 -0.06 26.85
N VAL A 118 5.08 -0.01 25.84
CA VAL A 118 5.44 -1.18 25.02
C VAL A 118 6.71 -1.81 25.58
N THR A 119 6.63 -3.06 26.04
CA THR A 119 7.77 -3.80 26.58
C THR A 119 8.59 -4.44 25.44
N LEU A 120 9.90 -4.22 25.45
CA LEU A 120 10.83 -4.84 24.50
C LEU A 120 11.17 -6.25 24.95
N VAL A 121 10.87 -7.23 24.09
CA VAL A 121 10.93 -8.67 24.37
C VAL A 121 12.23 -9.25 23.82
N HIS A 122 12.89 -10.13 24.59
CA HIS A 122 14.10 -10.80 24.16
C HIS A 122 13.84 -11.72 22.96
N PRO A 123 14.79 -11.90 22.02
CA PRO A 123 14.62 -12.83 20.91
C PRO A 123 14.26 -14.26 21.31
N ASP A 124 14.76 -14.75 22.45
CA ASP A 124 14.50 -16.11 22.94
C ASP A 124 13.06 -16.29 23.46
N GLU A 125 12.38 -15.20 23.81
CA GLU A 125 11.02 -15.20 24.36
C GLU A 125 9.95 -14.95 23.27
N LYS A 126 10.36 -14.86 22.00
CA LYS A 126 9.45 -14.53 20.87
C LYS A 126 8.24 -15.45 20.80
N LEU A 127 8.45 -16.76 20.95
CA LEU A 127 7.36 -17.73 20.81
C LEU A 127 6.36 -17.65 21.97
N ASP A 128 6.86 -17.50 23.20
CA ASP A 128 6.03 -17.36 24.40
C ASP A 128 5.18 -16.09 24.35
N VAL A 129 5.79 -14.96 23.94
CA VAL A 129 5.04 -13.72 23.74
C VAL A 129 4.04 -13.83 22.59
N LEU A 130 4.38 -14.53 21.50
CA LEU A 130 3.43 -14.76 20.42
C LEU A 130 2.18 -15.51 20.90
N HIS A 131 2.35 -16.54 21.75
CA HIS A 131 1.22 -17.27 22.34
C HIS A 131 0.32 -16.34 23.16
N ARG A 132 0.91 -15.53 24.04
CA ARG A 132 0.16 -14.53 24.83
C ARG A 132 -0.56 -13.51 23.95
N VAL A 133 0.10 -13.00 22.91
CA VAL A 133 -0.50 -12.05 21.96
C VAL A 133 -1.70 -12.66 21.25
N ARG A 134 -1.68 -13.96 20.91
CA ARG A 134 -2.83 -14.64 20.31
C ARG A 134 -4.03 -14.76 21.24
N GLU A 135 -3.76 -15.00 22.52
CA GLU A 135 -4.80 -15.14 23.55
C GLU A 135 -5.41 -13.78 23.91
N GLU A 136 -4.56 -12.79 24.17
CA GLU A 136 -4.97 -11.46 24.66
C GLU A 136 -5.43 -10.52 23.53
N TYR A 137 -4.87 -10.67 22.32
CA TYR A 137 -5.10 -9.79 21.16
C TYR A 137 -5.34 -10.60 19.87
N PRO A 138 -6.44 -11.37 19.79
CA PRO A 138 -6.75 -12.19 18.63
C PRO A 138 -6.86 -11.34 17.35
N GLY A 139 -6.32 -11.85 16.24
CA GLY A 139 -6.30 -11.13 14.96
C GLY A 139 -5.19 -10.07 14.84
N THR A 140 -4.19 -10.09 15.72
CA THR A 140 -3.03 -9.19 15.64
C THR A 140 -2.33 -9.29 14.27
N VAL A 141 -2.03 -8.13 13.69
CA VAL A 141 -1.12 -8.00 12.53
C VAL A 141 0.25 -7.52 13.02
N MET A 142 1.30 -8.27 12.67
CA MET A 142 2.69 -7.87 12.96
C MET A 142 3.15 -6.81 11.98
N VAL A 143 3.87 -5.78 12.44
CA VAL A 143 4.53 -4.79 11.59
C VAL A 143 6.03 -4.90 11.81
N ASP A 144 6.79 -5.13 10.73
CA ASP A 144 8.24 -5.30 10.80
C ASP A 144 8.99 -4.08 10.23
N TYR A 145 9.62 -3.34 11.14
CA TYR A 145 10.63 -2.31 10.96
C TYR A 145 11.82 -2.60 11.87
N THR A 146 12.62 -3.58 11.47
CA THR A 146 13.81 -4.06 12.18
C THR A 146 15.08 -3.68 11.41
N LEU A 147 15.96 -4.64 11.14
CA LEU A 147 17.24 -4.44 10.49
C LEU A 147 17.42 -5.45 9.34
N PRO A 148 18.18 -5.09 8.28
CA PRO A 148 18.49 -6.01 7.19
C PRO A 148 19.10 -7.34 7.62
N SER A 149 19.83 -7.36 8.75
CA SER A 149 20.49 -8.57 9.27
C SER A 149 19.51 -9.59 9.90
N VAL A 150 18.31 -9.16 10.30
CA VAL A 150 17.34 -10.02 11.01
C VAL A 150 16.03 -10.22 10.25
N VAL A 151 15.79 -9.43 9.19
CA VAL A 151 14.54 -9.43 8.43
C VAL A 151 14.18 -10.80 7.86
N ASN A 152 15.15 -11.57 7.36
CA ASN A 152 14.92 -12.94 6.90
C ASN A 152 14.44 -13.85 8.02
N GLY A 153 15.10 -13.84 9.18
CA GLY A 153 14.71 -14.68 10.32
C GLY A 153 13.34 -14.31 10.88
N ASN A 154 12.99 -13.01 10.88
CA ASN A 154 11.66 -12.57 11.24
C ASN A 154 10.59 -13.04 10.24
N ALA A 155 10.85 -12.93 8.92
CA ALA A 155 9.95 -13.44 7.89
C ALA A 155 9.70 -14.95 8.03
N THR A 156 10.77 -15.73 8.26
CA THR A 156 10.68 -17.17 8.54
C THR A 156 9.81 -17.41 9.78
N PHE A 157 10.07 -16.72 10.89
CA PHE A 157 9.29 -16.85 12.13
C PHE A 157 7.81 -16.54 11.93
N TYR A 158 7.46 -15.45 11.25
CA TYR A 158 6.06 -15.11 10.98
C TYR A 158 5.37 -16.15 10.08
N SER A 159 6.09 -16.66 9.09
CA SER A 159 5.59 -17.65 8.12
C SER A 159 5.35 -19.01 8.78
N GLU A 160 6.34 -19.56 9.49
CA GLU A 160 6.24 -20.83 10.22
C GLU A 160 5.13 -20.82 11.25
N ASN A 161 4.92 -19.67 11.90
CA ASN A 161 3.87 -19.52 12.89
C ASN A 161 2.54 -19.08 12.27
N SER A 162 2.41 -18.85 10.97
CA SER A 162 1.16 -18.37 10.34
C SER A 162 0.60 -17.08 10.97
N VAL A 163 1.48 -16.11 11.25
CA VAL A 163 1.09 -14.81 11.81
C VAL A 163 1.06 -13.76 10.71
N PRO A 164 -0.08 -13.09 10.44
CA PRO A 164 -0.13 -12.07 9.41
C PRO A 164 0.82 -10.91 9.68
N PHE A 165 1.49 -10.42 8.64
CA PHE A 165 2.48 -9.37 8.82
C PHE A 165 2.58 -8.34 7.69
N VAL A 166 2.98 -7.13 8.05
CA VAL A 166 3.35 -6.03 7.15
C VAL A 166 4.84 -5.79 7.31
N MET A 167 5.63 -6.02 6.27
CA MET A 167 7.08 -5.87 6.30
C MET A 167 7.53 -4.64 5.51
N GLY A 168 7.96 -3.61 6.25
CA GLY A 168 8.58 -2.40 5.71
C GLY A 168 10.11 -2.40 5.79
N THR A 169 10.71 -3.35 6.52
CA THR A 169 12.17 -3.52 6.57
C THR A 169 12.75 -3.86 5.20
N THR A 170 13.72 -3.05 4.76
CA THR A 170 14.46 -3.25 3.51
C THR A 170 15.69 -4.15 3.71
N GLY A 171 16.30 -4.61 2.61
CA GLY A 171 17.47 -5.50 2.65
C GLY A 171 17.12 -6.95 2.96
N GLY A 172 18.15 -7.74 3.29
CA GLY A 172 18.05 -9.19 3.40
C GLY A 172 17.93 -9.89 2.04
N ASP A 173 17.79 -11.21 2.06
CA ASP A 173 17.45 -12.01 0.88
C ASP A 173 15.95 -11.88 0.60
N ARG A 174 15.62 -10.98 -0.34
CA ARG A 174 14.23 -10.65 -0.70
C ARG A 174 13.51 -11.83 -1.34
N ASP A 175 14.22 -12.60 -2.17
CA ASP A 175 13.61 -13.73 -2.86
C ASP A 175 13.24 -14.83 -1.87
N LYS A 176 14.10 -15.09 -0.87
CA LYS A 176 13.79 -16.01 0.23
C LYS A 176 12.56 -15.56 1.01
N ILE A 177 12.48 -14.28 1.39
CA ILE A 177 11.33 -13.74 2.13
C ILE A 177 10.02 -13.92 1.35
N MET A 178 10.03 -13.61 0.05
CA MET A 178 8.84 -13.74 -0.80
C MET A 178 8.44 -15.20 -0.99
N ARG A 179 9.40 -16.12 -1.15
CA ARG A 179 9.15 -17.56 -1.25
C ARG A 179 8.52 -18.10 0.03
N GLU A 180 9.11 -17.86 1.20
CA GLU A 180 8.61 -18.37 2.48
C GLU A 180 7.19 -17.86 2.81
N ALA A 181 6.93 -16.57 2.56
CA ALA A 181 5.59 -16.01 2.74
C ALA A 181 4.56 -16.64 1.78
N THR A 182 4.97 -16.95 0.55
CA THR A 182 4.09 -17.60 -0.44
C THR A 182 3.82 -19.06 -0.08
N GLU A 183 4.86 -19.83 0.24
CA GLU A 183 4.79 -21.26 0.51
C GLU A 183 4.06 -21.57 1.82
N SER A 184 4.21 -20.74 2.85
CA SER A 184 3.45 -20.87 4.11
C SER A 184 1.98 -20.50 3.97
N GLY A 185 1.60 -19.78 2.91
CA GLY A 185 0.24 -19.27 2.74
C GLY A 185 -0.16 -18.21 3.78
N VAL A 186 0.81 -17.59 4.46
CA VAL A 186 0.56 -16.53 5.43
C VAL A 186 0.11 -15.25 4.72
N TYR A 187 -0.84 -14.53 5.32
CA TYR A 187 -1.23 -13.22 4.82
C TYR A 187 -0.12 -12.20 5.10
N ALA A 188 0.43 -11.60 4.05
CA ALA A 188 1.50 -10.62 4.19
C ALA A 188 1.37 -9.42 3.24
N VAL A 189 1.73 -8.23 3.71
CA VAL A 189 2.10 -7.10 2.84
C VAL A 189 3.60 -6.91 2.91
N ILE A 190 4.28 -7.03 1.78
CA ILE A 190 5.73 -6.86 1.71
C ILE A 190 6.04 -5.77 0.70
N ALA A 191 6.60 -4.64 1.17
CA ALA A 191 6.88 -3.52 0.30
C ALA A 191 8.12 -2.73 0.75
N PRO A 192 9.06 -2.45 -0.16
CA PRO A 192 10.26 -1.67 0.16
C PRO A 192 9.98 -0.18 0.35
N ASN A 193 8.81 0.31 -0.09
CA ASN A 193 8.36 1.67 0.12
C ASN A 193 6.91 1.67 0.64
N MET A 194 6.74 2.07 1.90
CA MET A 194 5.42 2.18 2.54
C MET A 194 4.76 3.54 2.31
N GLY A 195 5.44 4.49 1.66
CA GLY A 195 4.87 5.79 1.32
C GLY A 195 3.90 5.66 0.17
N LYS A 196 2.63 5.33 0.46
CA LYS A 196 1.67 4.91 -0.57
C LYS A 196 1.49 5.94 -1.70
N GLN A 197 1.55 7.24 -1.41
CA GLN A 197 1.45 8.29 -2.44
C GLN A 197 2.68 8.33 -3.35
N ILE A 198 3.87 8.02 -2.81
CA ILE A 198 5.08 7.88 -3.61
C ILE A 198 4.94 6.68 -4.54
N VAL A 199 4.47 5.55 -4.00
CA VAL A 199 4.18 4.34 -4.80
C VAL A 199 3.14 4.64 -5.89
N ALA A 200 2.09 5.43 -5.59
CA ALA A 200 1.10 5.81 -6.58
C ALA A 200 1.70 6.61 -7.76
N LEU A 201 2.61 7.54 -7.49
CA LEU A 201 3.35 8.25 -8.54
C LEU A 201 4.22 7.30 -9.36
N GLN A 202 4.94 6.37 -8.70
CA GLN A 202 5.75 5.36 -9.39
C GLN A 202 4.87 4.50 -10.31
N THR A 203 3.73 4.02 -9.82
CA THR A 203 2.76 3.23 -10.59
C THR A 203 2.18 4.03 -11.76
N MET A 204 1.89 5.32 -11.60
CA MET A 204 1.44 6.18 -12.68
C MET A 204 2.46 6.24 -13.82
N LEU A 205 3.74 6.45 -13.50
CA LEU A 205 4.82 6.49 -14.49
C LEU A 205 5.01 5.13 -15.18
N GLU A 206 4.96 4.04 -14.40
CA GLU A 206 5.09 2.69 -14.94
C GLU A 206 3.94 2.33 -15.91
N LEU A 207 2.70 2.69 -15.56
CA LEU A 207 1.53 2.46 -16.42
C LEU A 207 1.61 3.30 -17.71
N MET A 208 2.02 4.56 -17.62
CA MET A 208 2.24 5.40 -18.79
C MET A 208 3.31 4.81 -19.71
N ALA A 209 4.44 4.37 -19.13
CA ALA A 209 5.53 3.74 -19.87
C ALA A 209 5.12 2.43 -20.54
N ALA A 210 4.27 1.64 -19.89
CA ALA A 210 3.75 0.39 -20.45
C ALA A 210 2.77 0.64 -21.59
N GLN A 211 1.92 1.66 -21.46
CA GLN A 211 0.87 1.96 -22.44
C GLN A 211 1.39 2.74 -23.66
N PHE A 212 2.39 3.59 -23.47
CA PHE A 212 2.91 4.51 -24.49
C PHE A 212 4.45 4.46 -24.57
N PRO A 213 5.03 3.34 -25.00
CA PRO A 213 6.49 3.24 -25.14
C PRO A 213 7.00 4.25 -26.18
N GLY A 214 8.13 4.91 -25.88
CA GLY A 214 8.73 5.91 -26.77
C GLY A 214 7.97 7.25 -26.89
N CYS A 215 6.91 7.49 -26.10
CA CYS A 215 6.11 8.73 -26.22
C CYS A 215 6.87 10.02 -25.92
N LEU A 216 8.05 9.93 -25.31
CA LEU A 216 8.95 11.05 -24.99
C LEU A 216 10.30 10.91 -25.72
N SER A 217 10.37 10.13 -26.80
CA SER A 217 11.58 10.04 -27.62
C SER A 217 12.05 11.40 -28.12
N GLY A 218 13.36 11.63 -28.03
CA GLY A 218 13.99 12.91 -28.36
C GLY A 218 14.01 13.92 -27.21
N TYR A 219 13.24 13.72 -26.13
CA TYR A 219 13.31 14.56 -24.95
C TYR A 219 14.55 14.23 -24.11
N THR A 220 14.94 15.17 -23.25
CA THR A 220 16.03 14.99 -22.29
C THR A 220 15.49 14.83 -20.87
N LEU A 221 16.15 14.02 -20.04
CA LEU A 221 15.82 13.82 -18.63
C LEU A 221 16.92 14.41 -17.74
N ARG A 222 16.52 15.19 -16.74
CA ARG A 222 17.37 15.54 -15.60
C ARG A 222 16.73 14.99 -14.33
N VAL A 223 17.54 14.33 -13.49
CA VAL A 223 17.11 13.78 -12.20
C VAL A 223 17.97 14.35 -11.09
N VAL A 224 17.31 14.89 -10.08
CA VAL A 224 17.96 15.39 -8.85
C VAL A 224 17.31 14.73 -7.66
N GLU A 225 18.11 14.20 -6.74
CA GLU A 225 17.60 13.71 -5.47
C GLU A 225 18.39 14.23 -4.26
N SER A 226 17.68 14.44 -3.16
CA SER A 226 18.25 14.82 -1.88
C SER A 226 17.79 13.89 -0.77
N HIS A 227 18.77 13.41 0.00
CA HIS A 227 18.62 12.53 1.17
C HIS A 227 19.70 12.90 2.20
N GLN A 228 19.71 12.23 3.35
CA GLN A 228 20.75 12.44 4.36
C GLN A 228 22.15 12.26 3.78
N ALA A 229 23.13 13.01 4.30
CA ALA A 229 24.52 12.96 3.85
C ALA A 229 25.13 11.53 3.87
N THR A 230 24.65 10.67 4.77
CA THR A 230 25.09 9.28 4.90
C THR A 230 24.55 8.35 3.81
N LYS A 231 23.56 8.79 3.01
CA LYS A 231 23.00 8.00 1.92
C LYS A 231 23.81 8.22 0.64
N ALA A 232 24.83 7.39 0.44
CA ALA A 232 25.74 7.49 -0.70
C ALA A 232 25.10 7.03 -2.03
N ASP A 233 24.17 6.08 -1.98
CA ASP A 233 23.53 5.47 -3.14
C ASP A 233 22.25 6.20 -3.56
N ALA A 234 21.95 6.16 -4.87
CA ALA A 234 20.68 6.62 -5.39
C ALA A 234 19.52 5.82 -4.78
N SER A 235 18.39 6.47 -4.51
CA SER A 235 17.23 5.74 -4.00
C SER A 235 16.67 4.76 -5.04
N GLY A 236 16.26 3.56 -4.59
CA GLY A 236 15.60 2.60 -5.47
C GLY A 236 14.33 3.14 -6.13
N THR A 237 13.63 4.07 -5.47
CA THR A 237 12.50 4.81 -6.04
C THR A 237 12.92 5.66 -7.25
N ALA A 238 14.04 6.39 -7.17
CA ALA A 238 14.55 7.16 -8.31
C ALA A 238 14.91 6.25 -9.48
N ILE A 239 15.61 5.15 -9.21
CA ILE A 239 16.00 4.16 -10.23
C ILE A 239 14.77 3.57 -10.94
N ALA A 240 13.75 3.16 -10.19
CA ALA A 240 12.51 2.62 -10.76
C ALA A 240 11.77 3.64 -11.64
N ASN A 241 11.72 4.92 -11.23
CA ASN A 241 11.13 5.98 -12.03
C ASN A 241 11.93 6.23 -13.32
N ILE A 242 13.27 6.24 -13.23
CA ILE A 242 14.15 6.38 -14.40
C ILE A 242 13.91 5.24 -15.39
N HIS A 243 13.79 4.00 -14.94
CA HIS A 243 13.46 2.88 -15.85
C HIS A 243 12.11 3.07 -16.56
N SER A 244 11.13 3.68 -15.89
CA SER A 244 9.87 4.04 -16.54
C SER A 244 10.07 5.13 -17.60
N PHE A 245 10.86 6.17 -17.32
CA PHE A 245 11.23 7.18 -18.32
C PHE A 245 12.03 6.60 -19.49
N GLN A 246 12.95 5.67 -19.24
CA GLN A 246 13.70 4.98 -20.30
C GLN A 246 12.78 4.22 -21.25
N ARG A 247 11.78 3.52 -20.71
CA ARG A 247 10.74 2.86 -21.52
C ARG A 247 9.87 3.84 -22.30
N MET A 248 9.68 5.07 -21.80
CA MET A 248 9.05 6.17 -22.53
C MET A 248 9.95 6.80 -23.60
N GLY A 249 11.19 6.31 -23.77
CA GLY A 249 12.09 6.73 -24.85
C GLY A 249 13.15 7.75 -24.47
N LEU A 250 13.34 8.03 -23.17
CA LEU A 250 14.39 8.94 -22.70
C LEU A 250 15.70 8.17 -22.44
N GLU A 251 16.80 8.64 -22.99
CA GLU A 251 18.12 8.10 -22.67
C GLU A 251 18.63 8.74 -21.38
N PHE A 252 19.00 7.91 -20.40
CA PHE A 252 19.54 8.38 -19.13
C PHE A 252 20.45 7.33 -18.51
N ASP A 253 21.65 7.73 -18.10
CA ASP A 253 22.59 6.90 -17.33
C ASP A 253 22.34 7.12 -15.84
N LEU A 254 22.21 6.05 -15.04
CA LEU A 254 21.97 6.15 -13.60
C LEU A 254 23.11 6.88 -12.84
N SER A 255 24.32 6.93 -13.40
CA SER A 255 25.43 7.71 -12.85
C SER A 255 25.23 9.23 -12.99
N ASN A 256 24.32 9.68 -13.87
CA ASN A 256 23.98 11.09 -14.05
C ASN A 256 22.91 11.59 -13.06
N ILE A 257 22.45 10.75 -12.12
CA ILE A 257 21.57 11.23 -11.05
C ILE A 257 22.35 12.22 -10.20
N GLU A 258 21.83 13.44 -10.09
CA GLU A 258 22.46 14.46 -9.26
C GLU A 258 22.09 14.24 -7.78
N LEU A 259 23.07 13.80 -6.99
CA LEU A 259 22.91 13.50 -5.57
C LEU A 259 23.24 14.73 -4.72
N VAL A 260 22.22 15.42 -4.22
CA VAL A 260 22.38 16.58 -3.33
C VAL A 260 22.47 16.10 -1.89
N ARG A 261 23.66 16.20 -1.29
CA ARG A 261 23.95 15.70 0.07
C ARG A 261 24.52 16.76 1.02
N GLU A 262 25.06 17.84 0.47
CA GLU A 262 25.62 18.94 1.25
C GLU A 262 24.53 19.85 1.80
N ALA A 263 24.47 20.02 3.12
CA ALA A 263 23.38 20.71 3.82
C ALA A 263 23.05 22.10 3.24
N ALA A 264 24.08 22.88 2.88
CA ALA A 264 23.90 24.20 2.28
C ALA A 264 23.15 24.14 0.93
N GLU A 265 23.44 23.15 0.09
CA GLU A 265 22.70 22.92 -1.16
C GLU A 265 21.30 22.34 -0.91
N GLN A 266 21.16 21.46 0.08
CA GLN A 266 19.87 20.90 0.44
C GLN A 266 18.89 22.00 0.85
N ILE A 267 19.35 22.92 1.69
CA ILE A 267 18.55 24.08 2.13
C ILE A 267 18.37 25.07 0.97
N GLY A 268 19.47 25.55 0.38
CA GLY A 268 19.42 26.65 -0.59
C GLY A 268 18.78 26.27 -1.92
N ARG A 269 19.17 25.14 -2.49
CA ARG A 269 18.72 24.71 -3.83
C ARG A 269 17.50 23.81 -3.77
N MET A 270 17.52 22.79 -2.90
CA MET A 270 16.44 21.80 -2.82
C MET A 270 15.30 22.25 -1.90
N GLN A 271 15.47 23.36 -1.18
CA GLN A 271 14.48 23.93 -0.25
C GLN A 271 14.06 22.90 0.82
N VAL A 272 15.01 22.08 1.26
CA VAL A 272 14.82 21.15 2.38
C VAL A 272 14.80 21.97 3.67
N PRO A 273 13.74 21.85 4.50
CA PRO A 273 13.73 22.46 5.82
C PRO A 273 14.93 22.02 6.66
N GLU A 274 15.55 22.93 7.40
CA GLU A 274 16.76 22.66 8.18
C GLU A 274 16.55 21.53 9.21
N ASP A 275 15.38 21.49 9.84
CA ASP A 275 14.98 20.44 10.79
C ASP A 275 14.71 19.07 10.11
N ALA A 276 14.56 19.04 8.79
CA ALA A 276 14.31 17.85 7.99
C ALA A 276 15.59 17.23 7.39
N LEU A 277 16.76 17.84 7.54
CA LEU A 277 18.02 17.35 6.94
C LEU A 277 18.33 15.88 7.28
N ASN A 278 18.02 15.46 8.51
CA ASN A 278 18.24 14.09 8.99
C ASN A 278 17.10 13.11 8.66
N GLY A 279 16.15 13.51 7.83
CA GLY A 279 14.89 12.79 7.67
C GLY A 279 14.08 13.18 6.44
N HIS A 280 14.71 13.58 5.33
CA HIS A 280 14.00 13.91 4.10
C HIS A 280 14.34 12.95 2.95
N ALA A 281 13.47 12.96 1.94
CA ALA A 281 13.69 12.33 0.64
C ALA A 281 13.00 13.20 -0.42
N PHE A 282 13.77 14.03 -1.12
CA PHE A 282 13.27 14.98 -2.12
C PHE A 282 13.75 14.55 -3.49
N HIS A 283 12.85 14.49 -4.46
CA HIS A 283 13.14 14.03 -5.81
C HIS A 283 12.49 14.95 -6.83
N THR A 284 13.22 15.25 -7.90
CA THR A 284 12.72 16.02 -9.04
C THR A 284 13.19 15.38 -10.33
N TYR A 285 12.25 15.11 -11.23
CA TYR A 285 12.47 14.60 -12.58
C TYR A 285 11.98 15.66 -13.56
N THR A 286 12.88 16.22 -14.34
CA THR A 286 12.59 17.28 -15.32
C THR A 286 12.79 16.71 -16.71
N VAL A 287 11.75 16.78 -17.54
CA VAL A 287 11.76 16.31 -18.93
C VAL A 287 11.58 17.50 -19.86
N THR A 288 12.51 17.70 -20.79
CA THR A 288 12.55 18.90 -21.66
C THR A 288 12.60 18.51 -23.13
N SER A 289 11.78 19.18 -23.96
CA SER A 289 11.74 18.95 -25.42
C SER A 289 13.04 19.42 -26.10
N PRO A 290 13.38 18.88 -27.29
CA PRO A 290 14.59 19.27 -28.02
C PRO A 290 14.72 20.77 -28.29
N ASP A 291 13.60 21.44 -28.52
CA ASP A 291 13.50 22.87 -28.83
C ASP A 291 13.31 23.74 -27.57
N GLY A 292 13.23 23.12 -26.38
CA GLY A 292 13.01 23.80 -25.10
C GLY A 292 11.62 24.39 -24.90
N SER A 293 10.67 24.16 -25.81
CA SER A 293 9.32 24.74 -25.73
C SER A 293 8.41 24.07 -24.70
N VAL A 294 8.72 22.82 -24.31
CA VAL A 294 7.95 22.03 -23.34
C VAL A 294 8.85 21.55 -22.21
N THR A 295 8.38 21.73 -20.98
CA THR A 295 8.97 21.16 -19.78
C THR A 295 7.91 20.46 -18.95
N LEU A 296 8.17 19.20 -18.58
CA LEU A 296 7.37 18.43 -17.62
C LEU A 296 8.19 18.22 -16.36
N GLU A 297 7.63 18.51 -15.19
CA GLU A 297 8.29 18.32 -13.92
C GLU A 297 7.46 17.41 -13.01
N PHE A 298 8.10 16.36 -12.50
CA PHE A 298 7.54 15.47 -11.49
C PHE A 298 8.35 15.64 -10.21
N LYS A 299 7.69 15.99 -9.11
CA LYS A 299 8.35 16.26 -7.83
C LYS A 299 7.63 15.54 -6.70
N HIS A 300 8.41 14.90 -5.83
CA HIS A 300 7.90 14.36 -4.57
C HIS A 300 8.89 14.63 -3.44
N ASN A 301 8.39 15.30 -2.41
CA ASN A 301 9.19 15.75 -1.27
C ASN A 301 8.62 15.15 0.00
N VAL A 302 9.39 14.29 0.64
CA VAL A 302 9.04 13.70 1.94
C VAL A 302 9.85 14.36 3.03
N VAL A 303 9.16 14.85 4.05
CA VAL A 303 9.75 15.30 5.32
C VAL A 303 9.35 14.32 6.42
N GLY A 304 10.34 13.86 7.17
CA GLY A 304 10.17 12.93 8.27
C GLY A 304 9.72 11.54 7.81
N ARG A 305 9.01 10.86 8.71
CA ARG A 305 8.63 9.44 8.56
C ARG A 305 7.13 9.22 8.42
N ARG A 306 6.34 10.29 8.53
CA ARG A 306 4.88 10.22 8.65
C ARG A 306 4.25 9.49 7.48
N VAL A 307 4.65 9.81 6.23
CA VAL A 307 4.07 9.16 5.05
C VAL A 307 4.22 7.64 5.06
N TYR A 308 5.35 7.12 5.54
CA TYR A 308 5.60 5.69 5.64
C TYR A 308 4.82 5.06 6.79
N ALA A 309 4.77 5.73 7.94
CA ALA A 309 4.00 5.28 9.09
C ALA A 309 2.50 5.19 8.78
N GLU A 310 1.95 6.20 8.12
CA GLU A 310 0.54 6.21 7.73
C GLU A 310 0.25 5.13 6.67
N GLY A 311 1.11 4.95 5.68
CA GLY A 311 0.94 3.88 4.69
C GLY A 311 1.02 2.47 5.28
N THR A 312 1.82 2.28 6.35
CA THR A 312 1.86 1.01 7.08
C THR A 312 0.57 0.70 7.82
N VAL A 313 -0.06 1.70 8.44
CA VAL A 313 -1.38 1.54 9.04
C VAL A 313 -2.42 1.18 7.97
N ASP A 314 -2.35 1.81 6.80
CA ASP A 314 -3.24 1.45 5.68
C ASP A 314 -3.00 0.02 5.20
N ALA A 315 -1.74 -0.43 5.13
CA ALA A 315 -1.39 -1.80 4.78
C ALA A 315 -1.92 -2.80 5.82
N ALA A 316 -1.86 -2.49 7.11
CA ALA A 316 -2.39 -3.34 8.18
C ALA A 316 -3.92 -3.46 8.11
N LEU A 317 -4.62 -2.34 7.89
CA LEU A 317 -6.07 -2.32 7.69
C LEU A 317 -6.47 -3.12 6.43
N PHE A 318 -5.73 -2.94 5.34
CA PHE A 318 -5.92 -3.69 4.09
C PHE A 318 -5.77 -5.19 4.32
N LEU A 319 -4.68 -5.59 4.98
CA LEU A 319 -4.38 -7.00 5.22
C LEU A 319 -5.46 -7.64 6.09
N ALA A 320 -5.92 -6.96 7.14
CA ALA A 320 -7.02 -7.41 7.99
C ALA A 320 -8.33 -7.58 7.20
N SER A 321 -8.65 -6.66 6.29
CA SER A 321 -9.81 -6.81 5.38
C SER A 321 -9.69 -8.08 4.54
N LYS A 322 -8.52 -8.34 3.93
CA LYS A 322 -8.29 -9.52 3.09
C LYS A 322 -8.39 -10.83 3.88
N ILE A 323 -7.95 -10.84 5.14
CA ILE A 323 -8.12 -11.97 6.05
C ILE A 323 -9.60 -12.20 6.34
N GLY A 324 -10.35 -11.16 6.71
CA GLY A 324 -11.78 -11.25 7.02
C GLY A 324 -12.64 -11.66 5.82
N GLU A 325 -12.25 -11.26 4.61
CA GLU A 325 -12.85 -11.70 3.35
C GLU A 325 -12.53 -13.16 3.01
N GLY A 326 -11.52 -13.75 3.66
CA GLY A 326 -11.02 -15.07 3.28
C GLY A 326 -10.55 -15.09 1.82
N ALA A 327 -9.80 -14.07 1.39
CA ALA A 327 -9.35 -13.93 0.00
C ALA A 327 -8.61 -15.20 -0.49
N GLU A 328 -8.25 -15.35 -1.75
CA GLU A 328 -7.34 -16.43 -2.19
C GLU A 328 -5.87 -15.99 -2.22
N LYS A 329 -5.63 -14.76 -2.69
CA LYS A 329 -4.30 -14.13 -2.63
C LYS A 329 -3.88 -13.93 -1.16
N ARG A 330 -2.62 -14.19 -0.85
CA ARG A 330 -2.06 -14.10 0.51
C ARG A 330 -0.93 -13.07 0.63
N LEU A 331 -0.11 -12.97 -0.40
CA LEU A 331 1.01 -12.04 -0.47
C LEU A 331 0.63 -10.81 -1.30
N TYR A 332 0.80 -9.64 -0.72
CA TYR A 332 0.41 -8.34 -1.28
C TYR A 332 1.56 -7.34 -1.23
N ASN A 333 1.46 -6.28 -2.02
CA ASN A 333 2.37 -5.14 -2.00
C ASN A 333 1.58 -3.81 -1.84
N MET A 334 2.26 -2.67 -1.88
CA MET A 334 1.59 -1.38 -1.74
C MET A 334 0.71 -0.97 -2.94
N VAL A 335 0.89 -1.54 -4.12
CA VAL A 335 -0.01 -1.33 -5.27
C VAL A 335 -1.36 -2.02 -5.01
N ASP A 336 -1.33 -3.21 -4.40
CA ASP A 336 -2.56 -3.89 -3.95
C ASP A 336 -3.29 -3.05 -2.90
N VAL A 337 -2.57 -2.48 -1.93
CA VAL A 337 -3.14 -1.60 -0.90
C VAL A 337 -3.77 -0.36 -1.53
N LEU A 338 -3.09 0.29 -2.49
CA LEU A 338 -3.65 1.42 -3.26
C LEU A 338 -4.93 1.04 -3.99
N SER A 339 -4.96 -0.14 -4.60
CA SER A 339 -6.13 -0.66 -5.33
C SER A 339 -7.32 -0.96 -4.41
N GLY A 340 -7.07 -1.15 -3.12
CA GLY A 340 -8.10 -1.32 -2.09
C GLY A 340 -8.86 -0.03 -1.73
N GLY A 341 -8.40 1.14 -2.18
CA GLY A 341 -9.04 2.43 -1.91
C GLY A 341 -8.74 3.01 -0.51
N ASN A 342 -9.51 4.02 -0.10
CA ASN A 342 -9.36 4.61 1.24
C ASN A 342 -9.98 3.70 2.30
N MET A 343 -9.19 3.35 3.33
CA MET A 343 -9.59 2.47 4.43
C MET A 343 -9.77 3.18 5.77
N ARG A 344 -9.58 4.50 5.78
CA ARG A 344 -9.77 5.35 6.95
C ARG A 344 -11.00 6.21 6.73
N SER A 345 -12.15 5.65 7.06
CA SER A 345 -13.42 6.38 7.23
C SER A 345 -13.58 6.81 8.68
#